data_AF-A0A9D5QSH7-F1
#
_entry.id   AF-A0A9D5QSH7-F1
#
_cell.length_a   1.000
_cell.length_b   1.000
_cell.length_c   1.000
_cell.angle_alpha   90.00
_cell.angle_beta   90.00
_cell.angle_gamma   90.00
#
_symmetry.space_group_name_H-M   'P 1'
#
loop_
_entity.id
_entity.type
_entity.pdbx_description
1 polymer ?
#
loop_
_entity_poly.entity_id
_entity_poly.type
_entity_poly.pdbx_seq_one_letter_code
_entity_poly.pdbx_strand_id
1 'polypeptide(L)'
;MDRPKETDINALKTAVENIFGAVPKSPSDFDRLSATISAGGKTNIAVSTLKRIWGYVPSPHTPTYTTLSVLARFVGYRDWDSFRLHLNCDADSGFTPDCIIVAANEKIGATFRAEWTGRKWCEIEKIAEPTRFRVIETMNIKLQPGDEITITTIAIGDMFVATNCTRGSKPLGTYAGARKDGVTAVHRLGSH
;
A
#
# COMPACT_ATOMS: atom_id res chain seq x y z
N MET A 1 -6.83 5.63 20.80
CA MET A 1 -7.19 5.90 19.40
C MET A 1 -5.92 6.09 18.61
N ASP A 2 -5.75 5.31 17.53
CA ASP A 2 -4.59 5.42 16.65
C ASP A 2 -4.65 6.75 15.85
N ARG A 3 -3.51 7.35 15.53
CA ARG A 3 -3.50 8.60 14.75
C ARG A 3 -4.03 8.32 13.33
N PRO A 4 -4.89 9.18 12.76
CA PRO A 4 -5.32 9.04 11.37
C PRO A 4 -4.10 9.00 10.42
N LYS A 5 -4.00 7.96 9.59
CA LYS A 5 -2.97 7.86 8.56
C LYS A 5 -3.29 8.80 7.41
N GLU A 6 -2.26 9.40 6.82
CA GLU A 6 -2.43 10.30 5.69
C GLU A 6 -3.06 9.62 4.46
N THR A 7 -2.76 8.34 4.24
CA THR A 7 -3.38 7.50 3.20
C THR A 7 -4.90 7.42 3.36
N ASP A 8 -5.38 7.18 4.57
CA ASP A 8 -6.81 7.03 4.88
C ASP A 8 -7.51 8.39 4.68
N ILE A 9 -6.87 9.48 5.09
CA ILE A 9 -7.39 10.85 4.90
C ILE A 9 -7.50 11.19 3.41
N ASN A 10 -6.50 10.80 2.60
CA ASN A 10 -6.54 11.03 1.16
C ASN A 10 -7.65 10.22 0.49
N ALA A 11 -7.86 8.97 0.89
CA ALA A 11 -8.98 8.16 0.40
C ALA A 11 -10.34 8.80 0.73
N LEU A 12 -10.48 9.36 1.94
CA LEU A 12 -11.68 10.11 2.32
C LEU A 12 -11.88 11.37 1.47
N LYS A 13 -10.81 12.12 1.18
CA LYS A 13 -10.87 13.28 0.29
C LYS A 13 -11.37 12.89 -1.09
N THR A 14 -10.82 11.83 -1.69
CA THR A 14 -11.26 11.31 -2.99
C THR A 14 -12.73 10.91 -2.97
N ALA A 15 -13.19 10.23 -1.92
CA ALA A 15 -14.61 9.86 -1.78
C ALA A 15 -15.52 11.10 -1.71
N VAL A 16 -15.11 12.14 -0.97
CA VAL A 16 -15.86 13.42 -0.89
C VAL A 16 -15.89 14.11 -2.25
N GLU A 17 -14.76 14.14 -2.97
CA GLU A 17 -14.65 14.73 -4.31
C GLU A 17 -15.56 14.03 -5.33
N ASN A 18 -15.68 12.70 -5.25
CA ASN A 18 -16.57 11.93 -6.11
C ASN A 18 -18.04 12.27 -5.88
N ILE A 19 -18.47 12.43 -4.63
CA ILE A 19 -19.86 12.83 -4.31
C ILE A 19 -20.10 14.30 -4.65
N PHE A 20 -19.12 15.17 -4.40
CA PHE A 20 -19.20 16.59 -4.74
C PHE A 20 -19.14 16.86 -6.26
N GLY A 21 -18.57 15.92 -7.02
CA GLY A 21 -18.43 16.00 -8.48
C GLY A 21 -17.28 16.90 -8.96
N ALA A 22 -16.40 17.36 -8.05
CA ALA A 22 -15.27 18.20 -8.39
C ALA A 22 -14.16 18.14 -7.32
N VAL A 23 -12.94 18.51 -7.70
CA VAL A 23 -11.87 18.80 -6.73
C VAL A 23 -11.95 20.28 -6.35
N PRO A 24 -12.19 20.65 -5.08
CA PRO A 24 -12.30 22.04 -4.67
C PRO A 24 -10.94 22.75 -4.76
N LYS A 25 -10.85 23.82 -5.55
CA LYS A 25 -9.59 24.56 -5.78
C LYS A 25 -9.68 26.05 -5.50
N SER A 26 -10.90 26.60 -5.44
CA SER A 26 -11.15 28.02 -5.19
C SER A 26 -11.92 28.23 -3.87
N PRO A 27 -11.86 29.43 -3.26
CA PRO A 27 -12.68 29.76 -2.10
C PRO A 27 -14.17 29.45 -2.30
N SER A 28 -14.71 29.79 -3.47
CA SER A 28 -16.10 29.50 -3.86
C SER A 28 -16.41 28.00 -3.91
N ASP A 29 -15.46 27.15 -4.31
CA ASP A 29 -15.67 25.70 -4.28
C ASP A 29 -15.78 25.19 -2.85
N PHE A 30 -14.97 25.74 -1.92
CA PHE A 30 -15.04 25.37 -0.51
C PHE A 30 -16.32 25.86 0.16
N ASP A 31 -16.82 27.03 -0.23
CA ASP A 31 -18.12 27.53 0.23
C ASP A 31 -19.25 26.60 -0.24
N ARG A 32 -19.21 26.20 -1.52
CA ARG A 32 -20.19 25.26 -2.10
C ARG A 32 -20.09 23.87 -1.46
N LEU A 33 -18.89 23.37 -1.22
CA LEU A 33 -18.65 22.09 -0.55
C LEU A 33 -19.18 22.11 0.89
N SER A 34 -18.87 23.17 1.65
CA SER A 34 -19.38 23.36 3.02
C SER A 34 -20.92 23.38 3.05
N ALA A 35 -21.54 24.11 2.13
CA ALA A 35 -23.00 24.15 2.00
C ALA A 35 -23.59 22.78 1.64
N THR A 36 -22.95 22.06 0.71
CA THR A 36 -23.40 20.72 0.26
C THR A 36 -23.34 19.70 1.41
N ILE A 37 -22.24 19.69 2.17
CA ILE A 37 -22.08 18.82 3.35
C ILE A 37 -23.13 19.16 4.41
N SER A 38 -23.40 20.45 4.63
CA SER A 38 -24.35 20.92 5.63
C SER A 38 -25.81 20.66 5.24
N ALA A 39 -26.11 20.67 3.94
CA ALA A 39 -27.45 20.32 3.43
C ALA A 39 -27.74 18.81 3.52
N GLY A 40 -26.71 17.97 3.35
CA GLY A 40 -26.83 16.51 3.40
C GLY A 40 -26.68 15.89 4.80
N GLY A 41 -26.23 16.64 5.82
CA GLY A 41 -25.89 16.10 7.13
C GLY A 41 -26.37 16.94 8.32
N LYS A 42 -26.57 16.30 9.49
CA LYS A 42 -26.93 16.97 10.76
C LYS A 42 -25.76 17.74 11.41
N THR A 43 -24.70 18.09 10.68
CA THR A 43 -23.49 18.70 11.27
C THR A 43 -22.78 19.61 10.29
N ASN A 44 -22.51 20.84 10.72
CA ASN A 44 -21.81 21.84 9.92
C ASN A 44 -20.29 21.67 10.01
N ILE A 45 -19.61 21.81 8.86
CA ILE A 45 -18.15 21.92 8.79
C ILE A 45 -17.77 23.30 8.24
N ALA A 46 -16.89 24.01 8.95
CA ALA A 46 -16.45 25.33 8.53
C ALA A 46 -15.58 25.27 7.26
N VAL A 47 -15.75 26.25 6.38
CA VAL A 47 -14.95 26.45 5.15
C VAL A 47 -13.45 26.51 5.46
N SER A 48 -13.05 27.15 6.56
CA SER A 48 -11.66 27.21 7.00
C SER A 48 -11.08 25.84 7.35
N THR A 49 -11.90 24.94 7.89
CA THR A 49 -11.52 23.56 8.19
C THR A 49 -11.33 22.76 6.91
N LEU A 50 -12.24 22.88 5.94
CA LEU A 50 -12.11 22.23 4.63
C LEU A 50 -10.85 22.70 3.89
N LYS A 51 -10.60 24.01 3.85
CA LYS A 51 -9.39 24.58 3.23
C LYS A 51 -8.10 23.98 3.81
N ARG A 52 -8.06 23.69 5.11
CA ARG A 52 -6.90 23.05 5.76
C ARG A 52 -6.75 21.57 5.39
N ILE A 53 -7.85 20.82 5.36
CA ILE A 53 -7.85 19.38 4.98
C ILE A 53 -7.40 19.19 3.52
N TRP A 54 -7.82 20.09 2.64
CA TRP A 54 -7.42 20.07 1.23
C TRP A 54 -6.05 20.71 0.97
N GLY A 55 -5.38 21.26 1.98
CA GLY A 55 -4.06 21.88 1.84
C GLY A 55 -4.08 23.25 1.15
N TYR A 56 -5.26 23.86 0.97
CA TYR A 56 -5.40 25.22 0.45
C TYR A 56 -4.85 26.28 1.42
N VAL A 57 -4.92 26.00 2.73
CA VAL A 57 -4.26 26.79 3.78
C VAL A 57 -3.34 25.86 4.57
N PRO A 58 -2.07 26.25 4.81
CA PRO A 58 -1.17 25.44 5.62
C PRO A 58 -1.72 25.26 7.04
N SER A 59 -1.69 24.03 7.54
CA SER A 59 -2.07 23.72 8.92
C SER A 59 -1.08 22.72 9.51
N PRO A 60 -0.49 23.02 10.67
CA PRO A 60 0.38 22.08 11.37
C PRO A 60 -0.41 20.98 12.11
N HIS A 61 -1.75 21.04 12.07
CA HIS A 61 -2.61 20.15 12.85
C HIS A 61 -3.28 19.11 11.95
N THR A 62 -3.16 17.84 12.35
CA THR A 62 -3.95 16.75 11.78
C THR A 62 -5.44 17.02 12.00
N PRO A 63 -6.31 16.78 10.99
CA PRO A 63 -7.75 16.93 11.15
C PRO A 63 -8.26 16.15 12.35
N THR A 64 -9.15 16.74 13.14
CA THR A 64 -9.71 16.07 14.31
C THR A 64 -10.60 14.91 13.89
N TYR A 65 -10.67 13.88 14.73
CA TYR A 65 -11.56 12.72 14.52
C TYR A 65 -13.01 13.14 14.24
N THR A 66 -13.51 14.17 14.96
CA THR A 66 -14.84 14.74 14.75
C THR A 66 -15.02 15.27 13.33
N THR A 67 -14.01 15.98 12.82
CA THR A 67 -14.02 16.54 11.46
C THR A 67 -14.02 15.43 10.41
N LEU A 68 -13.16 14.41 10.59
CA LEU A 68 -13.11 13.25 9.70
C LEU A 68 -14.43 12.47 9.72
N SER A 69 -15.08 12.36 10.88
CA SER A 69 -16.38 11.69 11.01
C SER A 69 -17.52 12.45 10.33
N VAL A 70 -17.46 13.79 10.26
CA VAL A 70 -18.43 14.58 9.49
C VAL A 70 -18.29 14.29 8.00
N LEU A 71 -17.06 14.28 7.50
CA LEU A 71 -16.78 13.93 6.10
C LEU A 71 -17.16 12.48 5.77
N ALA A 72 -16.86 11.53 6.66
CA ALA A 72 -17.25 10.13 6.51
C ALA A 72 -18.78 9.97 6.42
N ARG A 73 -19.52 10.74 7.23
CA ARG A 73 -20.99 10.79 7.15
C ARG A 73 -21.50 11.38 5.86
N PHE A 74 -20.84 12.41 5.35
CA PHE A 74 -21.17 12.95 4.03
C PHE A 74 -20.99 11.90 2.92
N VAL A 75 -19.98 11.02 3.04
CA VAL A 75 -19.76 9.92 2.09
C VAL A 75 -20.55 8.64 2.39
N GLY A 76 -21.53 8.70 3.29
CA GLY A 76 -22.48 7.61 3.53
C GLY A 76 -22.11 6.62 4.64
N TYR A 77 -21.04 6.88 5.40
CA TYR A 77 -20.60 6.03 6.50
C TYR A 77 -21.09 6.57 7.85
N ARG A 78 -21.10 5.73 8.89
CA ARG A 78 -21.55 6.17 10.22
C ARG A 78 -20.60 7.21 10.85
N ASP A 79 -19.30 6.98 10.72
CA ASP A 79 -18.23 7.76 11.33
C ASP A 79 -16.89 7.43 10.66
N TRP A 80 -15.82 8.06 11.16
CA TRP A 80 -14.47 7.86 10.66
C TRP A 80 -14.00 6.40 10.76
N ASP A 81 -14.28 5.72 11.88
CA ASP A 81 -13.83 4.33 12.06
C ASP A 81 -14.55 3.37 11.10
N SER A 82 -15.84 3.59 10.85
CA SER A 82 -16.61 2.80 9.87
C SER A 82 -16.06 2.95 8.46
N PHE A 83 -15.63 4.16 8.07
CA PHE A 83 -14.99 4.41 6.78
C PHE A 83 -13.62 3.71 6.68
N ARG A 84 -12.81 3.76 7.74
CA ARG A 84 -11.51 3.06 7.78
C ARG A 84 -11.66 1.55 7.73
N LEU A 85 -12.66 1.02 8.43
CA LEU A 85 -12.93 -0.42 8.40
C LEU A 85 -13.26 -0.86 6.97
N HIS A 86 -14.11 -0.10 6.26
CA HIS A 86 -14.43 -0.39 4.88
C HIS A 86 -13.23 -0.28 3.94
N LEU A 87 -12.37 0.75 4.09
CA LEU A 87 -11.11 0.84 3.32
C LEU A 87 -10.21 -0.39 3.51
N ASN A 88 -10.17 -0.96 4.72
CA ASN A 88 -9.41 -2.17 4.99
C ASN A 88 -10.09 -3.43 4.43
N CYS A 89 -11.41 -3.42 4.26
CA CYS A 89 -12.16 -4.54 3.69
C CYS A 89 -12.18 -4.54 2.15
N ASP A 90 -12.30 -3.38 1.50
CA ASP A 90 -12.24 -3.27 0.03
C ASP A 90 -10.82 -3.48 -0.50
N ALA A 91 -9.80 -3.33 0.35
CA ALA A 91 -8.44 -3.75 0.05
C ALA A 91 -8.22 -5.28 0.13
N ASP A 92 -9.19 -6.05 0.61
CA ASP A 92 -9.06 -7.50 0.84
C ASP A 92 -9.27 -8.33 -0.44
N SER A 93 -9.87 -7.76 -1.48
CA SER A 93 -10.02 -8.46 -2.77
C SER A 93 -10.10 -7.51 -3.97
N GLY A 94 -9.31 -7.79 -5.00
CA GLY A 94 -9.31 -7.05 -6.26
C GLY A 94 -8.56 -7.82 -7.35
N PHE A 95 -8.88 -7.55 -8.62
CA PHE A 95 -8.16 -8.11 -9.76
C PHE A 95 -7.04 -7.15 -10.16
N THR A 96 -5.78 -7.56 -10.02
CA THR A 96 -4.61 -6.76 -10.43
C THR A 96 -3.92 -7.43 -11.62
N PRO A 97 -3.78 -6.76 -12.78
CA PRO A 97 -3.36 -7.44 -14.01
C PRO A 97 -1.91 -7.96 -14.03
N ASP A 98 -0.95 -7.33 -13.33
CA ASP A 98 0.48 -7.58 -13.60
C ASP A 98 1.39 -7.46 -12.37
N CYS A 99 0.89 -7.86 -11.19
CA CYS A 99 1.58 -7.63 -9.92
C CYS A 99 2.21 -8.89 -9.31
N ILE A 100 2.10 -10.03 -10.00
CA ILE A 100 2.42 -11.36 -9.46
C ILE A 100 3.37 -12.13 -10.38
N ILE A 101 4.43 -12.67 -9.79
CA ILE A 101 5.31 -13.66 -10.43
C ILE A 101 4.95 -15.02 -9.85
N VAL A 102 4.52 -15.93 -10.73
CA VAL A 102 4.34 -17.34 -10.41
C VAL A 102 5.63 -18.07 -10.77
N ALA A 103 6.44 -18.40 -9.76
CA ALA A 103 7.81 -18.89 -9.96
C ALA A 103 7.89 -20.19 -10.79
N ALA A 104 6.85 -21.03 -10.73
CA ALA A 104 6.75 -22.25 -11.53
C ALA A 104 6.67 -22.00 -13.04
N ASN A 105 6.17 -20.84 -13.46
CA ASN A 105 6.02 -20.50 -14.88
C ASN A 105 7.28 -19.86 -15.49
N GLU A 106 8.27 -19.57 -14.65
CA GLU A 106 9.50 -18.91 -15.06
C GLU A 106 10.52 -19.90 -15.61
N LYS A 107 11.38 -19.47 -16.53
CA LYS A 107 12.45 -20.35 -17.05
C LYS A 107 13.62 -20.38 -16.08
N ILE A 108 14.36 -21.49 -16.05
CA ILE A 108 15.70 -21.52 -15.43
C ILE A 108 16.57 -20.43 -16.08
N GLY A 109 17.32 -19.70 -15.26
CA GLY A 109 18.10 -18.52 -15.64
C GLY A 109 17.31 -17.20 -15.63
N ALA A 110 16.00 -17.23 -15.31
CA ALA A 110 15.24 -16.00 -15.13
C ALA A 110 15.65 -15.31 -13.81
N THR A 111 15.95 -14.01 -13.91
CA THR A 111 16.40 -13.20 -12.79
C THR A 111 15.34 -12.17 -12.40
N PHE A 112 15.14 -12.00 -11.10
CA PHE A 112 14.14 -11.10 -10.53
C PHE A 112 14.76 -10.28 -9.42
N ARG A 113 14.38 -9.01 -9.36
CA ARG A 113 14.68 -8.12 -8.25
C ARG A 113 13.39 -7.78 -7.51
N ALA A 114 13.33 -8.14 -6.22
CA ALA A 114 12.22 -7.77 -5.35
C ALA A 114 12.68 -6.67 -4.39
N GLU A 115 11.93 -5.57 -4.32
CA GLU A 115 12.22 -4.42 -3.48
C GLU A 115 11.12 -4.18 -2.45
N TRP A 116 11.50 -3.64 -1.29
CA TRP A 116 10.55 -3.16 -0.28
C TRP A 116 11.11 -1.98 0.51
N THR A 117 10.26 -1.42 1.37
CA THR A 117 10.52 -0.19 2.12
C THR A 117 11.81 -0.24 2.95
N GLY A 118 12.48 0.92 3.06
CA GLY A 118 13.72 1.08 3.82
C GLY A 118 14.99 0.66 3.08
N ARG A 119 15.02 0.84 1.75
CA ARG A 119 16.16 0.47 0.88
C ARG A 119 16.55 -0.99 1.06
N LYS A 120 15.56 -1.88 1.03
CA LYS A 120 15.74 -3.31 1.17
C LYS A 120 15.34 -3.98 -0.12
N TRP A 121 16.19 -4.87 -0.60
CA TRP A 121 15.90 -5.62 -1.81
C TRP A 121 16.75 -6.89 -1.88
N CYS A 122 16.33 -7.81 -2.74
CA CYS A 122 17.13 -8.96 -3.15
C CYS A 122 16.95 -9.23 -4.63
N GLU A 123 18.03 -9.69 -5.25
CA GLU A 123 18.05 -10.27 -6.58
C GLU A 123 18.20 -11.77 -6.49
N ILE A 124 17.37 -12.48 -7.25
CA ILE A 124 17.28 -13.93 -7.24
C ILE A 124 17.26 -14.45 -8.68
N GLU A 125 17.93 -15.58 -8.91
CA GLU A 125 17.96 -16.25 -10.20
C GLU A 125 17.37 -17.66 -10.05
N LYS A 126 16.49 -18.05 -10.98
CA LYS A 126 15.93 -19.41 -10.99
C LYS A 126 16.99 -20.42 -11.41
N ILE A 127 17.33 -21.36 -10.54
CA ILE A 127 18.38 -22.36 -10.79
C ILE A 127 17.84 -23.76 -11.09
N ALA A 128 16.60 -24.06 -10.68
CA ALA A 128 15.97 -25.34 -10.97
C ALA A 128 14.43 -25.25 -10.92
N GLU A 129 13.78 -26.13 -11.68
CA GLU A 129 12.34 -26.34 -11.61
C GLU A 129 11.92 -27.03 -10.30
N PRO A 130 10.70 -26.77 -9.79
CA PRO A 130 9.76 -25.75 -10.27
C PRO A 130 10.05 -24.35 -9.70
N THR A 131 10.66 -24.26 -8.52
CA THR A 131 10.62 -23.03 -7.69
C THR A 131 11.91 -22.77 -6.92
N ARG A 132 13.05 -23.30 -7.38
CA ARG A 132 14.35 -23.13 -6.70
C ARG A 132 15.13 -21.96 -7.28
N PHE A 133 15.61 -21.10 -6.38
CA PHE A 133 16.34 -19.89 -6.71
C PHE A 133 17.65 -19.80 -5.92
N ARG A 134 18.61 -19.08 -6.49
CA ARG A 134 19.81 -18.61 -5.79
C ARG A 134 19.73 -17.11 -5.59
N VAL A 135 20.11 -16.65 -4.41
CA VAL A 135 20.26 -15.23 -4.10
C VAL A 135 21.54 -14.72 -4.76
N ILE A 136 21.43 -13.73 -5.62
CA ILE A 136 22.56 -13.14 -6.36
C ILE A 136 23.12 -11.93 -5.61
N GLU A 137 22.25 -11.01 -5.22
CA GLU A 137 22.63 -9.79 -4.53
C GLU A 137 21.55 -9.37 -3.53
N THR A 138 21.93 -8.71 -2.43
CA THR A 138 21.00 -8.25 -1.41
C THR A 138 21.40 -6.90 -0.83
N MET A 139 20.41 -6.18 -0.30
CA MET A 139 20.64 -4.93 0.41
C MET A 139 19.77 -4.89 1.68
N ASN A 140 20.41 -4.64 2.83
CA ASN A 140 19.76 -4.41 4.13
C ASN A 140 18.78 -5.52 4.59
N ILE A 141 19.06 -6.78 4.26
CA ILE A 141 18.24 -7.95 4.63
C ILE A 141 19.09 -9.10 5.19
N LYS A 142 18.44 -10.18 5.66
CA LYS A 142 19.12 -11.34 6.29
C LYS A 142 19.63 -12.39 5.31
N LEU A 143 19.02 -12.47 4.12
CA LEU A 143 19.51 -13.32 3.04
C LEU A 143 20.85 -12.78 2.53
N GLN A 144 21.74 -13.68 2.15
CA GLN A 144 23.06 -13.36 1.64
C GLN A 144 23.24 -13.89 0.22
N PRO A 145 24.07 -13.25 -0.60
CA PRO A 145 24.52 -13.81 -1.87
C PRO A 145 24.99 -15.25 -1.71
N GLY A 146 24.53 -16.13 -2.59
CA GLY A 146 24.80 -17.57 -2.57
C GLY A 146 23.83 -18.42 -1.75
N ASP A 147 22.94 -17.83 -0.95
CA ASP A 147 21.87 -18.58 -0.29
C ASP A 147 20.95 -19.22 -1.36
N GLU A 148 20.55 -20.48 -1.16
CA GLU A 148 19.53 -21.12 -1.99
C GLU A 148 18.19 -21.11 -1.29
N ILE A 149 17.14 -20.82 -2.05
CA ILE A 149 15.79 -20.62 -1.51
C ILE A 149 14.74 -21.23 -2.42
N THR A 150 13.57 -21.52 -1.86
CA THR A 150 12.38 -21.92 -2.60
C THR A 150 11.33 -20.82 -2.49
N ILE A 151 10.83 -20.34 -3.64
CA ILE A 151 9.79 -19.29 -3.71
C ILE A 151 8.72 -19.76 -4.68
N THR A 152 7.46 -19.75 -4.24
CA THR A 152 6.31 -20.10 -5.08
C THR A 152 5.77 -18.91 -5.85
N THR A 153 5.68 -17.77 -5.17
CA THR A 153 5.02 -16.56 -5.67
C THR A 153 5.70 -15.32 -5.12
N ILE A 154 5.79 -14.27 -5.92
CA ILE A 154 6.16 -12.92 -5.48
C ILE A 154 5.06 -11.99 -5.95
N ALA A 155 4.37 -11.34 -5.02
CA ALA A 155 3.29 -10.40 -5.33
C ALA A 155 3.59 -9.03 -4.71
N ILE A 156 3.35 -7.97 -5.47
CA ILE A 156 3.41 -6.59 -4.96
C ILE A 156 2.31 -6.41 -3.90
N GLY A 157 2.65 -5.82 -2.76
CA GLY A 157 1.77 -5.66 -1.60
C GLY A 157 1.89 -6.79 -0.57
N ASP A 158 2.41 -7.96 -0.95
CA ASP A 158 2.51 -9.13 -0.09
C ASP A 158 3.89 -9.29 0.56
N MET A 159 3.92 -10.10 1.61
CA MET A 159 5.16 -10.52 2.27
C MET A 159 6.03 -11.34 1.30
N PHE A 160 7.34 -11.07 1.30
CA PHE A 160 8.30 -11.92 0.60
C PHE A 160 8.60 -13.16 1.42
N VAL A 161 8.11 -14.33 0.99
CA VAL A 161 8.29 -15.61 1.69
C VAL A 161 9.18 -16.54 0.89
N ALA A 162 10.24 -17.01 1.53
CA ALA A 162 11.13 -18.03 1.00
C ALA A 162 11.22 -19.20 1.97
N THR A 163 11.05 -20.42 1.48
CA THR A 163 11.16 -21.65 2.26
C THR A 163 12.43 -22.42 1.87
N ASN A 164 12.75 -23.45 2.65
CA ASN A 164 13.93 -24.30 2.43
C ASN A 164 15.21 -23.49 2.21
N CYS A 165 15.38 -22.38 2.95
CA CYS A 165 16.54 -21.53 2.81
C CYS A 165 17.77 -22.27 3.32
N THR A 166 18.83 -22.31 2.51
CA THR A 166 20.11 -22.91 2.87
C THR A 166 21.26 -21.95 2.61
N ARG A 167 22.30 -22.05 3.45
CA ARG A 167 23.58 -21.36 3.27
C ARG A 167 24.67 -22.40 3.19
N GLY A 168 25.08 -22.73 1.98
CA GLY A 168 25.89 -23.92 1.73
C GLY A 168 25.16 -25.18 2.23
N SER A 169 25.80 -25.93 3.13
CA SER A 169 25.20 -27.13 3.74
C SER A 169 24.29 -26.84 4.95
N LYS A 170 24.22 -25.60 5.43
CA LYS A 170 23.46 -25.25 6.65
C LYS A 170 22.00 -24.89 6.31
N PRO A 171 21.00 -25.58 6.87
CA PRO A 171 19.61 -25.16 6.76
C PRO A 171 19.34 -23.93 7.64
N LEU A 172 18.67 -22.94 7.07
CA LEU A 172 18.23 -21.70 7.74
C LEU A 172 16.72 -21.69 8.04
N GLY A 173 15.94 -22.54 7.36
CA GLY A 173 14.49 -22.65 7.52
C GLY A 173 13.73 -21.71 6.58
N THR A 174 12.75 -20.99 7.11
CA THR A 174 11.89 -20.07 6.34
C THR A 174 12.30 -18.63 6.58
N TYR A 175 12.50 -17.89 5.49
CA TYR A 175 12.68 -16.45 5.49
C TYR A 175 11.37 -15.73 5.17
N ALA A 176 11.11 -14.64 5.88
CA ALA A 176 9.96 -13.77 5.69
C ALA A 176 10.39 -12.31 5.75
N GLY A 177 10.49 -11.67 4.59
CA GLY A 177 10.80 -10.25 4.37
C GLY A 177 9.55 -9.44 4.03
N ALA A 178 9.65 -8.11 3.92
CA ALA A 178 8.53 -7.25 3.54
C ALA A 178 7.27 -7.35 4.47
N ARG A 179 7.41 -7.81 5.72
CA ARG A 179 6.29 -8.09 6.63
C ARG A 179 5.34 -6.91 6.94
N LYS A 180 5.83 -5.68 6.81
CA LYS A 180 5.09 -4.48 7.23
C LYS A 180 4.33 -3.84 6.07
N ASP A 181 5.02 -3.62 4.96
CA ASP A 181 4.53 -2.82 3.84
C ASP A 181 4.47 -3.62 2.52
N GLY A 182 4.75 -4.94 2.58
CA GLY A 182 4.82 -5.80 1.41
C GLY A 182 6.01 -5.52 0.49
N VAL A 183 6.11 -6.32 -0.56
CA VAL A 183 6.99 -6.05 -1.70
C VAL A 183 6.43 -4.84 -2.44
N THR A 184 7.24 -3.82 -2.65
CA THR A 184 6.81 -2.56 -3.29
C THR A 184 7.05 -2.55 -4.79
N ALA A 185 8.02 -3.34 -5.28
CA ALA A 185 8.31 -3.47 -6.70
C ALA A 185 8.95 -4.82 -7.00
N VAL A 186 8.69 -5.32 -8.21
CA VAL A 186 9.35 -6.49 -8.76
C VAL A 186 9.81 -6.20 -10.18
N HIS A 187 11.08 -6.41 -10.47
CA HIS A 187 11.67 -6.20 -11.79
C HIS A 187 12.19 -7.52 -12.33
N ARG A 188 11.79 -7.87 -13.56
CA ARG A 188 12.42 -8.96 -14.32
C ARG A 188 13.69 -8.41 -14.96
N LEU A 189 14.84 -8.95 -14.56
CA LEU A 189 16.13 -8.58 -15.13
C LEU A 189 16.34 -9.50 -16.34
N GLY A 190 16.40 -8.92 -17.54
CA GLY A 190 16.50 -9.68 -18.78
C GLY A 190 17.75 -10.57 -18.78
N SER A 191 17.59 -11.82 -19.23
CA SER A 191 18.70 -12.73 -19.51
C SER A 191 19.53 -12.14 -20.65
N HIS A 192 20.82 -11.87 -20.41
CA HIS A 192 21.79 -11.67 -21.49
C HIS A 192 22.00 -12.97 -22.27
#